data_AF-A0A061B8M4-F1
#
_entry.id   AF-A0A061B8M4-F1
#
_cell.length_a   1.000
_cell.length_b   1.000
_cell.length_c   1.000
_cell.angle_alpha   90.00
_cell.angle_beta   90.00
_cell.angle_gamma   90.00
#
_symmetry.space_group_name_H-M   'P 1'
#
loop_
_entity.id
_entity.type
_entity.pdbx_description
1 polymer ?
#
loop_
_entity_poly.entity_id
_entity_poly.type
_entity_poly.pdbx_seq_one_letter_code
_entity_poly.pdbx_strand_id
1 'polypeptide(L)'
;MTGYPYTALSPLQRRRRQWYWLFAVAVILLFFSAATYSDALPDLPTLSTFSRLRYCRNDEIAEGSWVPAPVDGRTWARLKVSAGYTCHDNRHALMCFTSEPSELPRLAAANSWRWQPRDCQLHSFDAAAFVRRLSRNTRQGKKGSGILFVGDSLQLQHSQSFECLMGDHIERDFLSDYEVGNFSLEDGAGQIGFVRTDYLLQPEGWKLLMPDEEEPADIGRFVRKWTHMVEDKEFVVVNTGAHWGDHAPPTLARYERMTKEIISFIDRYPHITLIVRSSVPGHNDCSRYSAPLIHDDPEMHNSYNWQGFDLYNDIWRKTLEQHPKHIFLDVGATRLRPDGHRMPDKDCLHYCLPGPVDWWNRLLYHVIMGL
;
A
#
# COMPACT_ATOMS: atom_id res chain seq x y z
N MET A 1 -51.92 48.23 -79.76
CA MET A 1 -50.48 48.42 -79.52
C MET A 1 -50.27 48.74 -78.05
N THR A 2 -49.08 48.45 -77.51
CA THR A 2 -48.67 48.54 -76.09
C THR A 2 -49.22 47.38 -75.25
N GLY A 3 -48.45 46.47 -74.64
CA GLY A 3 -47.02 46.39 -74.35
C GLY A 3 -46.89 45.92 -72.90
N TYR A 4 -46.81 44.61 -72.65
CA TYR A 4 -46.56 44.05 -71.31
C TYR A 4 -45.05 43.96 -71.06
N PRO A 5 -44.50 44.62 -70.01
CA PRO A 5 -43.12 44.43 -69.63
C PRO A 5 -42.95 43.31 -68.59
N TYR A 6 -41.95 42.48 -68.88
CA TYR A 6 -41.04 41.75 -68.01
C TYR A 6 -41.45 41.38 -66.57
N THR A 7 -41.47 40.06 -66.40
CA THR A 7 -41.51 39.23 -65.19
C THR A 7 -40.61 39.72 -64.04
N ALA A 8 -41.21 39.98 -62.88
CA ALA A 8 -40.53 39.95 -61.59
C ALA A 8 -40.66 38.54 -60.98
N LEU A 9 -39.51 37.91 -60.68
CA LEU A 9 -39.45 36.61 -60.00
C LEU A 9 -40.03 36.73 -58.58
N SER A 10 -40.78 35.70 -58.18
CA SER A 10 -41.55 35.70 -56.93
C SER A 10 -40.66 35.63 -55.67
N PRO A 11 -41.15 36.09 -54.50
CA PRO A 11 -40.38 36.21 -53.25
C PRO A 11 -39.72 34.91 -52.75
N LEU A 12 -40.20 33.75 -53.22
CA LEU A 12 -39.69 32.43 -52.86
C LEU A 12 -38.34 32.09 -53.50
N GLN A 13 -37.98 32.69 -54.65
CA GLN A 13 -36.68 32.44 -55.30
C GLN A 13 -35.53 33.26 -54.70
N ARG A 14 -35.81 34.37 -53.98
CA ARG A 14 -34.79 35.12 -53.23
C ARG A 14 -34.31 34.38 -51.98
N ARG A 15 -35.20 33.68 -51.27
CA ARG A 15 -34.84 32.92 -50.06
C ARG A 15 -33.92 31.74 -50.36
N ARG A 16 -34.17 30.96 -51.42
CA ARG A 16 -33.29 29.83 -51.79
C ARG A 16 -31.86 30.26 -52.11
N ARG A 17 -31.67 31.40 -52.80
CA ARG A 17 -30.33 31.93 -53.15
C ARG A 17 -29.53 32.43 -51.94
N GLN A 18 -30.19 32.99 -50.92
CA GLN A 18 -29.52 33.39 -49.67
C GLN A 18 -29.03 32.19 -48.85
N TRP A 19 -29.75 31.07 -48.85
CA TRP A 19 -29.32 29.84 -48.18
C TRP A 19 -28.10 29.19 -48.84
N TYR A 20 -28.00 29.20 -50.17
CA TYR A 20 -26.82 28.69 -50.87
C TYR A 20 -25.56 29.53 -50.60
N TRP A 21 -25.69 30.86 -50.48
CA TRP A 21 -24.57 31.73 -50.12
C TRP A 21 -24.14 31.56 -48.66
N LEU A 22 -25.08 31.46 -47.72
CA LEU A 22 -24.76 31.20 -46.30
C LEU A 22 -24.12 29.83 -46.09
N PHE A 23 -24.57 28.80 -46.82
CA PHE A 23 -23.97 27.47 -46.76
C PHE A 23 -22.57 27.44 -47.38
N ALA A 24 -22.36 28.12 -48.52
CA ALA A 24 -21.04 28.21 -49.15
C ALA A 24 -20.03 28.98 -48.27
N VAL A 25 -20.45 30.08 -47.63
CA VAL A 25 -19.59 30.83 -46.69
C VAL A 25 -19.28 30.00 -45.43
N ALA A 26 -20.24 29.24 -44.89
CA ALA A 26 -20.00 28.36 -43.75
C ALA A 26 -19.02 27.21 -44.09
N VAL A 27 -19.12 26.62 -45.28
CA VAL A 27 -18.18 25.57 -45.74
C VAL A 27 -16.78 26.16 -45.98
N ILE A 28 -16.66 27.36 -46.55
CA ILE A 28 -15.36 28.03 -46.75
C ILE A 28 -14.73 28.42 -45.40
N LEU A 29 -15.51 28.90 -44.43
CA LEU A 29 -15.00 29.21 -43.08
C LEU A 29 -14.55 27.95 -42.32
N LEU A 30 -15.26 26.82 -42.47
CA LEU A 30 -14.83 25.53 -41.91
C LEU A 30 -13.54 25.01 -42.55
N PHE A 31 -13.35 25.21 -43.85
CA PHE A 31 -12.10 24.86 -44.54
C PHE A 31 -10.95 25.81 -44.17
N PHE A 32 -11.21 27.10 -43.96
CA PHE A 32 -10.18 28.04 -43.48
C PHE A 32 -9.81 27.82 -42.01
N SER A 33 -10.73 27.41 -41.14
CA SER A 33 -10.39 27.03 -39.76
C SER A 33 -9.63 25.70 -39.67
N ALA A 34 -9.86 24.77 -40.60
CA ALA A 34 -9.14 23.51 -40.68
C ALA A 34 -7.72 23.68 -41.30
N ALA A 35 -7.51 24.69 -42.15
CA ALA A 35 -6.23 24.96 -42.78
C ALA A 35 -5.25 25.79 -41.92
N THR A 36 -5.71 26.37 -40.80
CA THR A 36 -4.87 27.13 -39.85
C THR A 36 -4.64 26.43 -38.51
N TYR A 37 -5.11 25.19 -38.35
CA TYR A 37 -4.81 24.32 -37.21
C TYR A 37 -4.08 23.07 -37.73
N SER A 38 -2.83 23.26 -38.14
CA SER A 38 -1.91 22.16 -38.47
C SER A 38 -0.85 21.94 -37.38
N ASP A 39 -1.12 22.37 -36.15
CA ASP A 39 -0.27 22.09 -35.00
C ASP A 39 -1.06 21.32 -33.94
N ALA A 40 -0.62 20.09 -33.70
CA ALA A 40 -1.01 19.15 -32.66
C ALA A 40 -2.49 18.69 -32.64
N LEU A 41 -2.82 17.74 -33.52
CA LEU A 41 -3.78 16.71 -33.13
C LEU A 41 -3.14 15.94 -31.95
N PRO A 42 -3.77 15.85 -30.77
CA PRO A 42 -3.31 14.90 -29.76
C PRO A 42 -3.42 13.51 -30.37
N ASP A 43 -2.36 12.71 -30.23
CA ASP A 43 -2.35 11.31 -30.65
C ASP A 43 -3.64 10.64 -30.16
N LEU A 44 -4.50 10.27 -31.11
CA LEU A 44 -5.61 9.37 -30.81
C LEU A 44 -4.96 8.10 -30.25
N PRO A 45 -5.31 7.66 -29.02
CA PRO A 45 -4.79 6.43 -28.49
C PRO A 45 -5.08 5.31 -29.49
N THR A 46 -4.00 4.79 -30.10
CA THR A 46 -4.08 3.62 -30.96
C THR A 46 -4.71 2.48 -30.16
N LEU A 47 -5.36 1.53 -30.81
CA LEU A 47 -6.01 0.37 -30.15
C LEU A 47 -5.08 -0.44 -29.21
N SER A 48 -3.77 -0.13 -29.11
CA SER A 48 -2.87 -0.63 -28.09
C SER A 48 -3.10 -0.05 -26.68
N THR A 49 -3.79 1.08 -26.54
CA THR A 49 -4.07 1.71 -25.22
C THR A 49 -5.09 0.93 -24.39
N PHE A 50 -5.76 -0.07 -24.98
CA PHE A 50 -6.65 -1.01 -24.27
C PHE A 50 -6.02 -2.37 -24.00
N SER A 51 -4.70 -2.52 -24.16
CA SER A 51 -3.99 -3.62 -23.52
C SER A 51 -4.11 -3.42 -22.02
N ARG A 52 -5.04 -4.15 -21.36
CA ARG A 52 -5.01 -4.28 -19.89
C ARG A 52 -3.58 -4.67 -19.54
N LEU A 53 -2.86 -3.78 -18.86
CA LEU A 53 -1.49 -4.04 -18.43
C LEU A 53 -1.46 -5.39 -17.73
N ARG A 54 -0.40 -6.17 -17.93
CA ARG A 54 -0.24 -7.41 -17.16
C ARG A 54 -0.11 -7.06 -15.67
N TYR A 55 -0.45 -8.02 -14.82
CA TYR A 55 -0.16 -7.88 -13.39
C TYR A 55 1.35 -7.87 -13.15
N CYS A 56 1.78 -7.06 -12.17
CA CYS A 56 3.17 -7.02 -11.74
C CYS A 56 3.60 -8.38 -11.18
N ARG A 57 4.85 -8.74 -11.44
CA ARG A 57 5.55 -9.79 -10.69
C ARG A 57 6.08 -9.20 -9.38
N ASN A 58 6.41 -10.03 -8.41
CA ASN A 58 6.86 -9.57 -7.09
C ASN A 58 8.14 -8.69 -7.17
N ASP A 59 9.03 -8.94 -8.13
CA ASP A 59 10.25 -8.15 -8.38
C ASP A 59 9.97 -6.77 -9.01
N GLU A 60 8.74 -6.47 -9.41
CA GLU A 60 8.37 -5.25 -10.13
C GLU A 60 7.49 -4.31 -9.30
N ILE A 61 6.95 -4.78 -8.18
CA ILE A 61 5.94 -4.04 -7.40
C ILE A 61 6.46 -2.74 -6.77
N ALA A 62 7.78 -2.66 -6.53
CA ALA A 62 8.44 -1.52 -5.91
C ALA A 62 8.96 -0.48 -6.92
N GLU A 63 8.87 -0.75 -8.23
CA GLU A 63 9.30 0.17 -9.28
C GLU A 63 8.14 0.99 -9.84
N GLY A 64 8.16 2.31 -9.66
CA GLY A 64 7.04 3.15 -10.05
C GLY A 64 7.14 4.58 -9.52
N SER A 65 5.98 5.21 -9.38
CA SER A 65 5.86 6.55 -8.81
C SER A 65 4.55 6.73 -8.05
N TRP A 66 4.54 7.66 -7.11
CA TRP A 66 3.30 8.13 -6.48
C TRP A 66 2.59 9.09 -7.42
N VAL A 67 1.32 8.82 -7.71
CA VAL A 67 0.48 9.68 -8.55
C VAL A 67 -0.73 10.20 -7.76
N PRO A 68 -1.24 11.39 -8.08
CA PRO A 68 -2.42 11.94 -7.41
C PRO A 68 -3.63 11.00 -7.51
N ALA A 69 -4.31 10.81 -6.39
CA ALA A 69 -5.55 10.05 -6.26
C ALA A 69 -6.42 10.70 -5.18
N PRO A 70 -7.29 11.66 -5.53
CA PRO A 70 -8.03 12.46 -4.56
C PRO A 70 -8.89 11.62 -3.62
N VAL A 71 -8.90 12.00 -2.34
CA VAL A 71 -9.80 11.48 -1.29
C VAL A 71 -10.78 12.55 -0.82
N ASP A 72 -11.85 12.14 -0.13
CA ASP A 72 -12.87 13.05 0.39
C ASP A 72 -12.53 13.53 1.80
N GLY A 73 -11.64 14.53 1.88
CA GLY A 73 -11.16 15.10 3.14
C GLY A 73 -12.11 16.10 3.83
N ARG A 74 -13.40 16.17 3.50
CA ARG A 74 -14.33 17.17 4.09
C ARG A 74 -14.61 16.93 5.57
N THR A 75 -14.60 15.67 6.01
CA THR A 75 -14.73 15.26 7.41
C THR A 75 -13.89 14.01 7.64
N TRP A 76 -13.53 13.71 8.89
CA TRP A 76 -12.86 12.45 9.24
C TRP A 76 -13.60 11.21 8.73
N ALA A 77 -14.92 11.19 8.87
CA ALA A 77 -15.76 10.09 8.40
C ALA A 77 -15.63 9.88 6.87
N ARG A 78 -15.64 10.97 6.10
CA ARG A 78 -15.51 10.91 4.64
C ARG A 78 -14.10 10.53 4.20
N LEU A 79 -13.07 11.00 4.92
CA LEU A 79 -11.69 10.63 4.65
C LEU A 79 -11.49 9.12 4.82
N LYS A 80 -11.96 8.55 5.92
CA LYS A 80 -11.90 7.09 6.18
C LYS A 80 -12.52 6.27 5.05
N VAL A 81 -13.77 6.58 4.72
CA VAL A 81 -14.53 5.83 3.70
C VAL A 81 -13.85 5.95 2.34
N SER A 82 -13.36 7.14 1.98
CA SER A 82 -12.66 7.35 0.70
C SER A 82 -11.26 6.73 0.65
N ALA A 83 -10.58 6.55 1.79
CA ALA A 83 -9.33 5.80 1.90
C ALA A 83 -9.56 4.26 1.85
N GLY A 84 -10.80 3.81 2.02
CA GLY A 84 -11.21 2.40 1.99
C GLY A 84 -11.27 1.73 3.36
N TYR A 85 -11.29 2.51 4.45
CA TYR A 85 -11.38 2.00 5.81
C TYR A 85 -12.84 1.79 6.23
N THR A 86 -13.13 0.65 6.86
CA THR A 86 -14.46 0.30 7.41
C THR A 86 -14.42 -0.09 8.89
N CYS A 87 -13.25 -0.11 9.55
CA CYS A 87 -13.13 -0.32 11.00
C CYS A 87 -13.79 0.77 11.85
N HIS A 88 -14.09 0.42 13.11
CA HIS A 88 -14.56 1.37 14.12
C HIS A 88 -13.45 2.30 14.63
N ASP A 89 -13.80 3.57 14.88
CA ASP A 89 -12.86 4.60 15.34
C ASP A 89 -12.28 4.35 16.74
N ASN A 90 -11.10 4.92 16.99
CA ASN A 90 -10.44 5.08 18.30
C ASN A 90 -9.86 3.82 18.96
N ARG A 91 -9.61 2.73 18.22
CA ARG A 91 -9.09 1.47 18.79
C ARG A 91 -7.59 1.25 18.66
N HIS A 92 -6.92 1.96 17.77
CA HIS A 92 -5.51 1.73 17.47
C HIS A 92 -4.67 2.95 17.83
N ALA A 93 -3.57 2.75 18.56
CA ALA A 93 -2.66 3.83 18.93
C ALA A 93 -2.14 4.61 17.73
N LEU A 94 -2.04 4.01 16.55
CA LEU A 94 -1.43 4.62 15.35
C LEU A 94 -2.47 5.25 14.40
N MET A 95 -3.74 5.26 14.78
CA MET A 95 -4.74 6.09 14.10
C MET A 95 -4.52 7.55 14.46
N CYS A 96 -4.17 8.38 13.47
CA CYS A 96 -4.03 9.82 13.64
C CYS A 96 -5.38 10.55 13.57
N PHE A 97 -6.50 9.85 13.75
CA PHE A 97 -7.80 10.47 14.00
C PHE A 97 -7.76 11.13 15.37
N THR A 98 -7.21 12.32 15.38
CA THR A 98 -7.25 13.17 16.55
C THR A 98 -8.58 13.91 16.53
N SER A 99 -9.10 14.23 17.71
CA SER A 99 -10.16 15.25 17.87
C SER A 99 -9.68 16.65 17.45
N GLU A 100 -8.50 16.78 16.84
CA GLU A 100 -7.83 18.01 16.44
C GLU A 100 -8.18 18.31 14.96
N PRO A 101 -9.16 19.18 14.68
CA PRO A 101 -9.65 19.38 13.32
C PRO A 101 -8.60 19.99 12.38
N SER A 102 -7.54 20.59 12.92
CA SER A 102 -6.45 21.18 12.16
C SER A 102 -5.59 20.14 11.42
N GLU A 103 -5.61 18.87 11.82
CA GLU A 103 -4.85 17.79 11.17
C GLU A 103 -5.54 17.21 9.93
N LEU A 104 -6.85 17.41 9.77
CA LEU A 104 -7.64 16.83 8.68
C LEU A 104 -7.10 17.21 7.27
N PRO A 105 -6.75 18.48 6.98
CA PRO A 105 -6.17 18.85 5.69
C PRO A 105 -4.84 18.14 5.40
N ARG A 106 -3.97 18.01 6.40
CA ARG A 106 -2.68 17.31 6.26
C ARG A 106 -2.89 15.84 5.93
N LEU A 107 -3.77 15.18 6.67
CA LEU A 107 -4.10 13.77 6.47
C LEU A 107 -4.82 13.52 5.14
N ALA A 108 -5.71 14.42 4.73
CA ALA A 108 -6.33 14.35 3.40
C ALA A 108 -5.29 14.50 2.28
N ALA A 109 -4.32 15.41 2.42
CA ALA A 109 -3.23 15.57 1.46
C ALA A 109 -2.35 14.31 1.39
N ALA A 110 -1.95 13.76 2.53
CA ALA A 110 -1.16 12.53 2.57
C ALA A 110 -1.91 11.31 1.99
N ASN A 111 -3.23 11.24 2.14
CA ASN A 111 -4.04 10.17 1.56
C ASN A 111 -4.40 10.39 0.08
N SER A 112 -4.08 11.56 -0.50
CA SER A 112 -4.42 11.89 -1.90
C SER A 112 -3.43 11.31 -2.93
N TRP A 113 -2.81 10.18 -2.61
CA TRP A 113 -1.74 9.56 -3.41
C TRP A 113 -1.93 8.06 -3.53
N ARG A 114 -1.71 7.54 -4.74
CA ARG A 114 -1.65 6.11 -5.01
C ARG A 114 -0.31 5.73 -5.61
N TRP A 115 0.18 4.55 -5.27
CA TRP A 115 1.34 3.99 -5.92
C TRP A 115 0.94 3.45 -7.30
N GLN A 116 1.70 3.84 -8.32
CA GLN A 116 1.54 3.36 -9.69
C GLN A 116 2.86 2.72 -10.15
N PRO A 117 2.90 1.38 -10.32
CA PRO A 117 4.05 0.73 -10.93
C PRO A 117 4.31 1.20 -12.35
N ARG A 118 5.56 1.06 -12.81
CA ARG A 118 6.00 1.61 -14.11
C ARG A 118 5.32 0.94 -15.31
N ASP A 119 5.41 -0.38 -15.42
CA ASP A 119 5.10 -1.13 -16.66
C ASP A 119 4.03 -2.25 -16.46
N CYS A 120 3.34 -2.24 -15.32
CA CYS A 120 2.38 -3.26 -14.93
C CYS A 120 1.29 -2.66 -14.03
N GLN A 121 0.26 -3.45 -13.74
CA GLN A 121 -0.80 -3.06 -12.81
C GLN A 121 -0.82 -3.94 -11.56
N LEU A 122 -1.29 -3.37 -10.45
CA LEU A 122 -1.58 -4.10 -9.21
C LEU A 122 -3.03 -4.60 -9.21
N HIS A 123 -3.30 -5.62 -8.42
CA HIS A 123 -4.68 -5.99 -8.12
C HIS A 123 -5.30 -4.84 -7.31
N SER A 124 -6.48 -4.36 -7.73
CA SER A 124 -7.25 -3.42 -6.92
C SER A 124 -7.71 -4.14 -5.67
N PHE A 125 -7.44 -3.56 -4.50
CA PHE A 125 -7.79 -4.17 -3.22
C PHE A 125 -9.30 -4.40 -3.13
N ASP A 126 -9.67 -5.63 -2.80
CA ASP A 126 -11.05 -6.08 -2.60
C ASP A 126 -11.04 -7.05 -1.41
N ALA A 127 -11.56 -6.58 -0.27
CA ALA A 127 -11.56 -7.33 0.99
C ALA A 127 -12.35 -8.64 0.86
N ALA A 128 -13.50 -8.62 0.18
CA ALA A 128 -14.31 -9.82 -0.04
C ALA A 128 -13.58 -10.84 -0.91
N ALA A 129 -12.86 -10.39 -1.94
CA ALA A 129 -12.00 -11.26 -2.74
C ALA A 129 -10.84 -11.83 -1.91
N PHE A 130 -10.30 -11.05 -1.00
CA PHE A 130 -9.22 -11.49 -0.13
C PHE A 130 -9.69 -12.57 0.87
N VAL A 131 -10.85 -12.37 1.51
CA VAL A 131 -11.49 -13.38 2.35
C VAL A 131 -11.65 -14.69 1.56
N ARG A 132 -12.23 -14.64 0.36
CA ARG A 132 -12.38 -15.83 -0.49
C ARG A 132 -11.03 -16.51 -0.82
N ARG A 133 -9.95 -15.74 -0.98
CA ARG A 133 -8.59 -16.25 -1.22
C ARG A 133 -8.03 -16.95 0.02
N LEU A 134 -8.20 -16.37 1.21
CA LEU A 134 -7.72 -16.93 2.47
C LEU A 134 -8.55 -18.14 2.92
N SER A 135 -9.84 -18.20 2.58
CA SER A 135 -10.71 -19.35 2.86
C SER A 135 -10.44 -20.58 1.97
N ARG A 136 -9.57 -20.46 0.96
CA ARG A 136 -9.38 -21.49 -0.07
C ARG A 136 -8.91 -22.81 0.53
N ASN A 137 -7.94 -22.78 1.44
CA ASN A 137 -7.42 -23.99 2.08
C ASN A 137 -8.49 -24.65 2.96
N THR A 138 -9.19 -23.87 3.79
CA THR A 138 -10.31 -24.34 4.61
C THR A 138 -11.38 -25.05 3.76
N ARG A 139 -11.80 -24.42 2.65
CA ARG A 139 -12.81 -24.99 1.72
C ARG A 139 -12.33 -26.27 1.03
N GLN A 140 -11.02 -26.44 0.88
CA GLN A 140 -10.40 -27.62 0.29
C GLN A 140 -9.99 -28.68 1.33
N GLY A 141 -10.25 -28.45 2.63
CA GLY A 141 -9.77 -29.32 3.70
C GLY A 141 -8.25 -29.38 3.82
N LYS A 142 -7.54 -28.34 3.37
CA LYS A 142 -6.08 -28.21 3.47
C LYS A 142 -5.69 -27.48 4.76
N LYS A 143 -4.48 -27.74 5.24
CA LYS A 143 -3.89 -27.01 6.38
C LYS A 143 -3.56 -25.57 6.00
N GLY A 144 -3.60 -24.69 6.99
CA GLY A 144 -3.21 -23.28 6.89
C GLY A 144 -4.38 -22.39 6.50
N SER A 145 -4.73 -21.44 7.36
CA SER A 145 -5.69 -20.36 7.10
C SER A 145 -5.27 -19.11 7.87
N GLY A 146 -5.57 -17.93 7.34
CA GLY A 146 -5.22 -16.67 8.00
C GLY A 146 -3.75 -16.29 7.91
N ILE A 147 -3.39 -15.23 8.63
CA ILE A 147 -2.12 -14.52 8.54
C ILE A 147 -1.60 -14.22 9.95
N LEU A 148 -0.32 -14.43 10.22
CA LEU A 148 0.33 -13.96 11.44
C LEU A 148 1.34 -12.85 11.12
N PHE A 149 1.12 -11.66 11.65
CA PHE A 149 2.07 -10.55 11.62
C PHE A 149 3.00 -10.63 12.83
N VAL A 150 4.31 -10.66 12.61
CA VAL A 150 5.31 -10.79 13.70
C VAL A 150 6.40 -9.75 13.51
N GLY A 151 6.67 -8.91 14.50
CA GLY A 151 7.70 -7.90 14.36
C GLY A 151 7.66 -6.76 15.36
N ASP A 152 8.22 -5.64 14.96
CA ASP A 152 8.29 -4.41 15.75
C ASP A 152 7.02 -3.54 15.65
N SER A 153 7.10 -2.30 16.13
CA SER A 153 5.98 -1.34 16.10
C SER A 153 5.55 -0.94 14.69
N LEU A 154 6.41 -1.05 13.66
CA LEU A 154 6.00 -0.87 12.28
C LEU A 154 5.16 -2.07 11.80
N GLN A 155 5.45 -3.27 12.31
CA GLN A 155 4.64 -4.45 11.99
C GLN A 155 3.27 -4.41 12.66
N LEU A 156 3.16 -3.83 13.86
CA LEU A 156 1.88 -3.48 14.46
C LEU A 156 1.09 -2.52 13.56
N GLN A 157 1.77 -1.53 12.97
CA GLN A 157 1.12 -0.58 12.09
C GLN A 157 0.56 -1.24 10.82
N HIS A 158 1.32 -2.19 10.27
CA HIS A 158 0.90 -3.00 9.14
C HIS A 158 -0.37 -3.80 9.45
N SER A 159 -0.43 -4.46 10.62
CA SER A 159 -1.59 -5.27 11.03
C SER A 159 -2.82 -4.43 11.37
N GLN A 160 -2.66 -3.26 11.98
CA GLN A 160 -3.76 -2.32 12.25
C GLN A 160 -4.37 -1.75 10.96
N SER A 161 -3.53 -1.40 9.97
CA SER A 161 -4.03 -1.02 8.65
C SER A 161 -4.76 -2.18 7.97
N PHE A 162 -4.27 -3.42 8.13
CA PHE A 162 -4.92 -4.60 7.58
C PHE A 162 -6.31 -4.78 8.17
N GLU A 163 -6.44 -4.72 9.51
CA GLU A 163 -7.73 -4.79 10.20
C GLU A 163 -8.72 -3.76 9.63
N CYS A 164 -8.27 -2.52 9.47
CA CYS A 164 -9.11 -1.44 8.95
C CYS A 164 -9.54 -1.57 7.48
N LEU A 165 -8.68 -2.15 6.64
CA LEU A 165 -9.00 -2.44 5.24
C LEU A 165 -9.93 -3.65 5.10
N MET A 166 -9.88 -4.61 6.03
CA MET A 166 -10.79 -5.76 6.04
C MET A 166 -12.15 -5.42 6.67
N GLY A 167 -12.17 -4.58 7.70
CA GLY A 167 -13.32 -4.03 8.43
C GLY A 167 -14.56 -4.92 8.48
N ASP A 168 -15.54 -4.69 7.59
CA ASP A 168 -16.85 -5.40 7.59
C ASP A 168 -16.74 -6.94 7.49
N HIS A 169 -15.59 -7.48 7.09
CA HIS A 169 -15.33 -8.92 7.02
C HIS A 169 -14.76 -9.53 8.31
N ILE A 170 -14.58 -8.73 9.37
CA ILE A 170 -14.15 -9.20 10.68
C ILE A 170 -15.37 -9.77 11.42
N GLU A 171 -15.32 -11.06 11.73
CA GLU A 171 -16.42 -11.76 12.41
C GLU A 171 -16.29 -11.62 13.94
N ARG A 172 -15.06 -11.65 14.48
CA ARG A 172 -14.80 -11.69 15.92
C ARG A 172 -13.53 -10.95 16.30
N ASP A 173 -13.57 -10.38 17.50
CA ASP A 173 -12.46 -9.70 18.17
C ASP A 173 -11.88 -8.53 17.35
N PHE A 174 -10.80 -7.94 17.82
CA PHE A 174 -10.08 -6.82 17.21
C PHE A 174 -8.69 -6.71 17.84
N LEU A 175 -7.74 -6.02 17.18
CA LEU A 175 -6.44 -5.75 17.79
C LEU A 175 -6.57 -4.67 18.87
N SER A 176 -6.72 -5.11 20.12
CA SER A 176 -6.82 -4.22 21.30
C SER A 176 -5.51 -4.03 22.05
N ASP A 177 -4.56 -4.94 21.87
CA ASP A 177 -3.26 -4.97 22.54
C ASP A 177 -2.14 -4.54 21.57
N TYR A 178 -1.15 -3.82 22.09
CA TYR A 178 0.04 -3.38 21.37
C TYR A 178 1.11 -4.47 21.25
N GLU A 179 0.90 -5.61 21.91
CA GLU A 179 1.88 -6.68 22.01
C GLU A 179 1.39 -8.01 21.43
N VAL A 180 0.18 -8.47 21.79
CA VAL A 180 -0.37 -9.71 21.24
C VAL A 180 -1.85 -9.54 20.97
N GLY A 181 -2.27 -9.66 19.71
CA GLY A 181 -3.66 -9.48 19.33
C GLY A 181 -4.09 -10.45 18.24
N ASN A 182 -5.38 -10.71 18.15
CA ASN A 182 -5.94 -11.45 17.03
C ASN A 182 -7.39 -11.04 16.75
N PHE A 183 -7.82 -11.29 15.53
CA PHE A 183 -9.21 -11.20 15.11
C PHE A 183 -9.50 -12.27 14.06
N SER A 184 -10.75 -12.67 13.92
CA SER A 184 -11.18 -13.68 12.95
C SER A 184 -11.85 -13.02 11.75
N LEU A 185 -11.44 -13.44 10.56
CA LEU A 185 -12.17 -13.14 9.33
C LEU A 185 -13.27 -14.17 9.12
N GLU A 186 -14.36 -13.74 8.49
CA GLU A 186 -15.50 -14.59 8.15
C GLU A 186 -15.14 -15.69 7.12
N ASP A 187 -16.14 -16.51 6.75
CA ASP A 187 -16.05 -17.47 5.63
C ASP A 187 -14.93 -18.52 5.75
N GLY A 188 -14.43 -18.75 6.97
CA GLY A 188 -13.32 -19.65 7.23
C GLY A 188 -11.98 -19.15 6.67
N ALA A 189 -11.84 -17.84 6.45
CA ALA A 189 -10.57 -17.21 6.06
C ALA A 189 -9.49 -17.30 7.14
N GLY A 190 -9.88 -17.67 8.36
CA GLY A 190 -8.99 -17.94 9.47
C GLY A 190 -8.75 -16.72 10.35
N GLN A 191 -7.85 -16.89 11.31
CA GLN A 191 -7.48 -15.85 12.25
C GLN A 191 -6.33 -15.01 11.71
N ILE A 192 -6.43 -13.69 11.90
CA ILE A 192 -5.34 -12.76 11.71
C ILE A 192 -4.74 -12.47 13.08
N GLY A 193 -3.45 -12.77 13.25
CA GLY A 193 -2.73 -12.54 14.50
C GLY A 193 -1.67 -11.45 14.36
N PHE A 194 -1.37 -10.78 15.45
CA PHE A 194 -0.21 -9.92 15.60
C PHE A 194 0.56 -10.29 16.87
N VAL A 195 1.89 -10.34 16.78
CA VAL A 195 2.78 -10.51 17.93
C VAL A 195 3.96 -9.55 17.83
N ARG A 196 4.17 -8.76 18.88
CA ARG A 196 5.28 -7.83 19.01
C ARG A 196 6.50 -8.55 19.55
N THR A 197 7.49 -8.69 18.69
CA THR A 197 8.81 -9.19 19.05
C THR A 197 9.83 -8.44 18.19
N ASP A 198 10.42 -7.41 18.77
CA ASP A 198 11.14 -6.38 18.03
C ASP A 198 12.36 -6.92 17.28
N TYR A 199 12.93 -8.05 17.71
CA TYR A 199 14.07 -8.74 17.07
C TYR A 199 13.69 -10.07 16.42
N LEU A 200 12.41 -10.46 16.47
CA LEU A 200 11.87 -11.79 16.12
C LEU A 200 12.41 -12.96 16.95
N LEU A 201 13.55 -12.78 17.61
CA LEU A 201 14.25 -13.71 18.50
C LEU A 201 14.38 -13.12 19.91
N GLN A 202 14.74 -13.98 20.86
CA GLN A 202 15.21 -13.56 22.17
C GLN A 202 16.59 -12.88 22.04
N PRO A 203 16.78 -11.62 22.49
CA PRO A 203 17.98 -10.83 22.20
C PRO A 203 19.25 -11.21 22.99
N GLU A 204 19.14 -11.97 24.09
CA GLU A 204 20.31 -12.43 24.83
C GLU A 204 20.92 -13.68 24.19
N GLY A 205 20.09 -14.68 23.89
CA GLY A 205 20.51 -15.94 23.29
C GLY A 205 20.54 -15.93 21.76
N TRP A 206 19.95 -14.94 21.10
CA TRP A 206 19.74 -14.89 19.64
C TRP A 206 19.14 -16.19 19.10
N LYS A 207 18.16 -16.72 19.83
CA LYS A 207 17.43 -17.93 19.51
C LYS A 207 15.93 -17.66 19.46
N LEU A 208 15.21 -18.48 18.72
CA LEU A 208 13.75 -18.46 18.74
C LEU A 208 13.26 -18.83 20.12
N LEU A 209 12.28 -18.07 20.63
CA LEU A 209 11.67 -18.36 21.91
C LEU A 209 10.59 -19.42 21.72
N MET A 210 10.82 -20.59 22.30
CA MET A 210 9.89 -21.72 22.25
C MET A 210 8.79 -21.60 23.33
N PRO A 211 7.65 -22.27 23.17
CA PRO A 211 6.47 -22.02 24.01
C PRO A 211 6.69 -22.29 25.51
N ASP A 212 7.56 -23.26 25.82
CA ASP A 212 7.95 -23.71 27.15
C ASP A 212 9.01 -22.84 27.83
N GLU A 213 9.65 -21.92 27.10
CA GLU A 213 10.68 -21.03 27.62
C GLU A 213 10.06 -19.76 28.24
N GLU A 214 10.70 -19.18 29.25
CA GLU A 214 10.23 -17.95 29.89
C GLU A 214 10.51 -16.71 29.01
N GLU A 215 9.56 -15.78 28.94
CA GLU A 215 9.80 -14.48 28.31
C GLU A 215 10.73 -13.65 29.19
N PRO A 216 11.78 -13.03 28.63
CA PRO A 216 12.70 -12.22 29.42
C PRO A 216 11.94 -11.08 30.11
N ALA A 217 12.26 -10.83 31.39
CA ALA A 217 11.53 -9.94 32.30
C ALA A 217 11.68 -8.42 32.01
N ASP A 218 11.91 -8.03 30.76
CA ASP A 218 12.00 -6.65 30.26
C ASP A 218 13.28 -5.86 30.63
N ILE A 219 13.96 -5.33 29.61
CA ILE A 219 14.97 -4.25 29.70
C ILE A 219 14.82 -3.25 28.55
N GLY A 220 13.59 -2.96 28.10
CA GLY A 220 13.29 -1.99 27.04
C GLY A 220 13.16 -2.61 25.64
N ARG A 221 12.72 -3.88 25.56
CA ARG A 221 12.56 -4.62 24.29
C ARG A 221 11.26 -5.43 24.35
N PHE A 222 10.37 -5.26 23.39
CA PHE A 222 9.19 -6.11 23.31
C PHE A 222 9.61 -7.47 22.75
N VAL A 223 9.47 -8.53 23.54
CA VAL A 223 9.88 -9.89 23.19
C VAL A 223 8.79 -10.88 23.60
N ARG A 224 7.81 -11.09 22.71
CA ARG A 224 6.74 -12.06 22.91
C ARG A 224 6.97 -13.37 22.14
N LYS A 225 6.53 -14.47 22.74
CA LYS A 225 6.52 -15.80 22.12
C LYS A 225 5.52 -15.83 20.97
N TRP A 226 5.98 -16.28 19.80
CA TRP A 226 5.13 -16.38 18.60
C TRP A 226 5.24 -17.72 17.88
N THR A 227 6.22 -18.56 18.22
CA THR A 227 6.51 -19.83 17.54
C THR A 227 5.35 -20.82 17.59
N HIS A 228 4.52 -20.82 18.64
CA HIS A 228 3.32 -21.66 18.72
C HIS A 228 2.15 -21.14 17.89
N MET A 229 2.19 -19.89 17.45
CA MET A 229 1.06 -19.23 16.76
C MET A 229 1.08 -19.42 15.24
N VAL A 230 2.10 -20.10 14.70
CA VAL A 230 2.24 -20.28 13.24
C VAL A 230 1.50 -21.51 12.70
N GLU A 231 1.22 -22.51 13.55
CA GLU A 231 0.86 -23.86 13.08
C GLU A 231 -0.39 -23.87 12.21
N ASP A 232 -1.38 -23.05 12.54
CA ASP A 232 -2.67 -22.97 11.84
C ASP A 232 -2.66 -21.97 10.66
N LYS A 233 -1.58 -21.21 10.46
CA LYS A 233 -1.51 -20.10 9.51
C LYS A 233 -1.14 -20.54 8.10
N GLU A 234 -1.64 -19.84 7.08
CA GLU A 234 -1.16 -19.99 5.69
C GLU A 234 0.02 -19.06 5.42
N PHE A 235 -0.04 -17.84 5.96
CA PHE A 235 0.98 -16.81 5.77
C PHE A 235 1.54 -16.34 7.11
N VAL A 236 2.86 -16.19 7.19
CA VAL A 236 3.53 -15.50 8.29
C VAL A 236 4.24 -14.29 7.70
N VAL A 237 3.83 -13.09 8.09
CA VAL A 237 4.41 -11.84 7.63
C VAL A 237 5.33 -11.30 8.71
N VAL A 238 6.63 -11.19 8.42
CA VAL A 238 7.63 -10.71 9.38
C VAL A 238 8.24 -9.39 8.95
N ASN A 239 8.58 -8.55 9.93
CA ASN A 239 9.46 -7.40 9.74
C ASN A 239 10.21 -7.08 11.03
N THR A 240 11.45 -6.61 10.89
CA THR A 240 12.25 -6.13 12.01
C THR A 240 13.38 -5.22 11.51
N GLY A 241 13.60 -4.08 12.18
CA GLY A 241 14.72 -3.21 11.83
C GLY A 241 14.92 -2.02 12.76
N ALA A 242 13.84 -1.38 13.20
CA ALA A 242 13.91 -0.11 13.94
C ALA A 242 14.66 -0.21 15.27
N HIS A 243 14.57 -1.35 15.95
CA HIS A 243 15.20 -1.55 17.26
C HIS A 243 16.61 -2.16 17.21
N TRP A 244 17.16 -2.36 16.00
CA TRP A 244 18.53 -2.86 15.82
C TRP A 244 19.59 -1.75 16.01
N GLY A 245 19.23 -0.53 16.43
CA GLY A 245 20.17 0.60 16.57
C GLY A 245 20.56 0.98 17.99
N ASP A 246 19.62 0.89 18.92
CA ASP A 246 19.65 1.75 20.12
C ASP A 246 20.49 1.20 21.29
N HIS A 247 20.87 -0.08 21.28
CA HIS A 247 21.36 -0.77 22.49
C HIS A 247 22.54 -1.72 22.24
N ALA A 248 23.63 -1.18 21.70
CA ALA A 248 24.84 -1.83 21.17
C ALA A 248 24.67 -2.24 19.70
N PRO A 249 25.67 -1.99 18.83
CA PRO A 249 25.56 -2.33 17.42
C PRO A 249 25.33 -3.84 17.32
N PRO A 250 24.15 -4.29 16.85
CA PRO A 250 24.02 -5.68 16.50
C PRO A 250 25.03 -5.90 15.39
N THR A 251 25.84 -6.93 15.55
CA THR A 251 26.72 -7.33 14.48
C THR A 251 25.83 -7.75 13.32
N LEU A 252 26.20 -7.38 12.10
CA LEU A 252 25.56 -7.86 10.87
C LEU A 252 25.35 -9.39 10.92
N ALA A 253 26.33 -10.11 11.48
CA ALA A 253 26.29 -11.54 11.73
C ALA A 253 25.12 -12.01 12.63
N ARG A 254 24.66 -11.21 13.59
CA ARG A 254 23.46 -11.52 14.39
C ARG A 254 22.19 -11.39 13.57
N TYR A 255 22.09 -10.36 12.74
CA TYR A 255 20.95 -10.20 11.82
C TYR A 255 20.90 -11.35 10.81
N GLU A 256 22.04 -11.69 10.19
CA GLU A 256 22.16 -12.85 9.28
C GLU A 256 21.86 -14.19 9.96
N ARG A 257 22.24 -14.36 11.23
CA ARG A 257 21.87 -15.56 11.99
C ARG A 257 20.36 -15.60 12.19
N MET A 258 19.76 -14.48 12.57
CA MET A 258 18.32 -14.38 12.78
C MET A 258 17.53 -14.77 11.53
N THR A 259 17.92 -14.29 10.35
CA THR A 259 17.19 -14.64 9.11
C THR A 259 17.21 -16.15 8.84
N LYS A 260 18.37 -16.80 9.08
CA LYS A 260 18.53 -18.25 8.92
C LYS A 260 17.72 -19.06 9.93
N GLU A 261 17.72 -18.65 11.20
CA GLU A 261 16.93 -19.32 12.26
C GLU A 261 15.43 -19.28 11.95
N ILE A 262 14.91 -18.13 11.51
CA ILE A 262 13.49 -17.96 11.17
C ILE A 262 13.10 -18.84 9.98
N ILE A 263 13.88 -18.82 8.91
CA ILE A 263 13.58 -19.62 7.72
C ILE A 263 13.65 -21.12 8.05
N SER A 264 14.71 -21.56 8.73
CA SER A 264 14.85 -22.94 9.18
C SER A 264 13.65 -23.39 10.02
N PHE A 265 13.15 -22.52 10.90
CA PHE A 265 11.97 -22.79 11.71
C PHE A 265 10.68 -22.91 10.86
N ILE A 266 10.45 -21.97 9.94
CA ILE A 266 9.25 -21.93 9.09
C ILE A 266 9.24 -23.07 8.06
N ASP A 267 10.39 -23.47 7.52
CA ASP A 267 10.52 -24.56 6.55
C ASP A 267 10.07 -25.92 7.10
N ARG A 268 9.96 -26.05 8.44
CA ARG A 268 9.34 -27.23 9.08
C ARG A 268 7.83 -27.33 8.84
N TYR A 269 7.19 -26.24 8.38
CA TYR A 269 5.76 -26.14 8.11
C TYR A 269 5.52 -26.00 6.60
N PRO A 270 5.27 -27.10 5.87
CA PRO A 270 5.20 -27.08 4.41
C PRO A 270 4.01 -26.26 3.87
N HIS A 271 2.96 -26.01 4.66
CA HIS A 271 1.82 -25.20 4.27
C HIS A 271 2.03 -23.68 4.45
N ILE A 272 3.07 -23.26 5.18
CA ILE A 272 3.29 -21.84 5.49
C ILE A 272 4.14 -21.19 4.40
N THR A 273 3.69 -20.03 3.91
CA THR A 273 4.52 -19.11 3.13
C THR A 273 5.00 -17.97 4.03
N LEU A 274 6.32 -17.88 4.25
CA LEU A 274 6.94 -16.72 4.88
C LEU A 274 6.92 -15.54 3.91
N ILE A 275 6.46 -14.39 4.39
CA ILE A 275 6.52 -13.12 3.69
C ILE A 275 7.35 -12.17 4.55
N VAL A 276 8.50 -11.75 4.05
CA VAL A 276 9.36 -10.78 4.73
C VAL A 276 9.08 -9.41 4.14
N ARG A 277 8.49 -8.51 4.92
CA ARG A 277 8.23 -7.14 4.50
C ARG A 277 9.49 -6.29 4.69
N SER A 278 9.85 -5.48 3.69
CA SER A 278 11.03 -4.60 3.77
C SER A 278 10.90 -3.53 4.85
N SER A 279 12.00 -3.25 5.55
CA SER A 279 12.08 -2.13 6.50
C SER A 279 12.19 -0.82 5.72
N VAL A 280 11.36 0.17 6.10
CA VAL A 280 11.29 1.49 5.46
C VAL A 280 11.76 2.54 6.45
N PRO A 281 12.73 3.39 6.08
CA PRO A 281 13.31 4.36 7.01
C PRO A 281 12.30 5.45 7.38
N GLY A 282 12.55 6.09 8.53
CA GLY A 282 11.90 7.35 8.88
C GLY A 282 12.53 8.56 8.18
N HIS A 283 11.95 9.74 8.36
CA HIS A 283 12.42 10.98 7.74
C HIS A 283 12.69 12.08 8.78
N ASN A 284 13.90 12.61 8.83
CA ASN A 284 14.18 13.80 9.61
C ASN A 284 13.46 15.03 9.05
N ASP A 285 13.07 15.93 9.94
CA ASP A 285 12.32 17.15 9.62
C ASP A 285 11.08 16.89 8.74
N CYS A 286 10.36 15.80 9.03
CA CYS A 286 9.26 15.34 8.19
C CYS A 286 8.12 16.37 8.06
N SER A 287 8.04 17.36 8.96
CA SER A 287 7.08 18.48 8.86
C SER A 287 7.24 19.37 7.63
N ARG A 288 8.41 19.33 6.98
CA ARG A 288 8.71 20.16 5.79
C ARG A 288 7.99 19.69 4.53
N TYR A 289 7.38 18.51 4.55
CA TYR A 289 6.81 17.86 3.37
C TYR A 289 5.30 17.67 3.52
N SER A 290 4.58 17.95 2.44
CA SER A 290 3.12 17.79 2.34
C SER A 290 2.70 16.92 1.15
N ALA A 291 3.68 16.34 0.45
CA ALA A 291 3.51 15.45 -0.68
C ALA A 291 4.69 14.44 -0.73
N PRO A 292 4.54 13.34 -1.50
CA PRO A 292 5.63 12.42 -1.76
C PRO A 292 6.84 13.11 -2.39
N LEU A 293 8.01 12.56 -2.10
CA LEU A 293 9.24 12.90 -2.80
C LEU A 293 9.23 12.30 -4.21
N ILE A 294 9.85 12.99 -5.17
CA ILE A 294 10.09 12.45 -6.51
C ILE A 294 11.30 11.51 -6.51
N HIS A 295 12.31 11.83 -5.69
CA HIS A 295 13.52 11.05 -5.50
C HIS A 295 13.81 10.93 -4.00
N ASP A 296 14.38 9.80 -3.61
CA ASP A 296 14.78 9.55 -2.23
C ASP A 296 15.96 10.45 -1.83
N ASP A 297 16.03 10.83 -0.55
CA ASP A 297 17.10 11.63 0.02
C ASP A 297 17.71 10.89 1.22
N PRO A 298 18.87 10.23 1.03
CA PRO A 298 19.52 9.46 2.08
C PRO A 298 19.85 10.27 3.33
N GLU A 299 20.03 11.60 3.24
CA GLU A 299 20.32 12.43 4.40
C GLU A 299 19.12 12.49 5.36
N MET A 300 17.89 12.31 4.86
CA MET A 300 16.70 12.27 5.71
C MET A 300 16.65 11.04 6.63
N HIS A 301 17.47 10.02 6.36
CA HIS A 301 17.47 8.76 7.09
C HIS A 301 18.64 8.64 8.08
N ASN A 302 19.36 9.72 8.36
CA ASN A 302 20.56 9.71 9.21
C ASN A 302 20.29 9.73 10.74
N SER A 303 19.03 9.58 11.14
CA SER A 303 18.64 9.41 12.55
C SER A 303 18.52 7.95 12.95
N TYR A 304 18.79 7.69 14.24
CA TYR A 304 18.78 6.34 14.81
C TYR A 304 19.67 5.39 13.99
N ASN A 305 19.10 4.31 13.46
CA ASN A 305 19.77 3.34 12.60
C ASN A 305 19.10 3.18 11.24
N TRP A 306 18.29 4.13 10.79
CA TRP A 306 17.45 3.96 9.59
C TRP A 306 18.28 3.77 8.32
N GLN A 307 19.49 4.34 8.24
CA GLN A 307 20.46 4.08 7.17
C GLN A 307 20.86 2.60 7.03
N GLY A 308 20.67 1.79 8.08
CA GLY A 308 20.93 0.35 8.07
C GLY A 308 19.82 -0.47 7.40
N PHE A 309 18.66 0.11 7.12
CA PHE A 309 17.49 -0.67 6.64
C PHE A 309 17.72 -1.27 5.26
N ASP A 310 18.41 -0.57 4.35
CA ASP A 310 18.75 -1.13 3.03
C ASP A 310 19.65 -2.37 3.18
N LEU A 311 20.62 -2.32 4.09
CA LEU A 311 21.47 -3.47 4.38
C LEU A 311 20.67 -4.65 4.96
N TYR A 312 19.74 -4.38 5.89
CA TYR A 312 18.86 -5.42 6.45
C TYR A 312 17.95 -6.05 5.38
N ASN A 313 17.42 -5.21 4.47
CA ASN A 313 16.61 -5.65 3.34
C ASN A 313 17.42 -6.53 2.38
N ASP A 314 18.68 -6.19 2.10
CA ASP A 314 19.58 -6.99 1.25
C ASP A 314 19.90 -8.36 1.86
N ILE A 315 20.12 -8.43 3.18
CA ILE A 315 20.31 -9.72 3.87
C ILE A 315 19.08 -10.61 3.67
N TRP A 316 17.88 -10.06 3.86
CA TRP A 316 16.65 -10.82 3.65
C TRP A 316 16.49 -11.27 2.22
N ARG A 317 16.69 -10.39 1.22
CA ARG A 317 16.66 -10.75 -0.21
C ARG A 317 17.60 -11.91 -0.51
N LYS A 318 18.88 -11.77 -0.13
CA LYS A 318 19.90 -12.80 -0.34
C LYS A 318 19.59 -14.11 0.37
N THR A 319 19.00 -14.04 1.56
CA THR A 319 18.60 -15.25 2.28
C THR A 319 17.44 -15.95 1.55
N LEU A 320 16.45 -15.19 1.06
CA LEU A 320 15.28 -15.75 0.37
C LEU A 320 15.55 -16.25 -1.05
N GLU A 321 16.64 -15.81 -1.72
CA GLU A 321 17.09 -16.39 -3.00
C GLU A 321 17.27 -17.91 -2.93
N GLN A 322 17.63 -18.44 -1.75
CA GLN A 322 17.82 -19.86 -1.50
C GLN A 322 16.52 -20.59 -1.12
N HIS A 323 15.44 -19.85 -0.88
CA HIS A 323 14.15 -20.35 -0.39
C HIS A 323 12.99 -19.78 -1.23
N PRO A 324 12.85 -20.20 -2.51
CA PRO A 324 11.95 -19.57 -3.49
C PRO A 324 10.45 -19.73 -3.17
N LYS A 325 10.09 -20.55 -2.18
CA LYS A 325 8.73 -20.64 -1.64
C LYS A 325 8.32 -19.35 -0.92
N HIS A 326 9.29 -18.62 -0.37
CA HIS A 326 9.07 -17.46 0.47
C HIS A 326 9.22 -16.16 -0.31
N ILE A 327 8.61 -15.10 0.20
CA ILE A 327 8.43 -13.86 -0.55
C ILE A 327 9.12 -12.72 0.19
N PHE A 328 9.92 -11.94 -0.53
CA PHE A 328 10.32 -10.61 -0.08
C PHE A 328 9.29 -9.59 -0.58
N LEU A 329 8.50 -9.03 0.32
CA LEU A 329 7.51 -8.00 0.02
C LEU A 329 8.18 -6.63 0.13
N ASP A 330 8.61 -6.10 -1.01
CA ASP A 330 9.27 -4.79 -1.04
C ASP A 330 8.24 -3.65 -1.03
N VAL A 331 8.10 -3.01 0.13
CA VAL A 331 7.27 -1.83 0.34
C VAL A 331 8.08 -0.52 0.33
N GLY A 332 9.32 -0.57 -0.20
CA GLY A 332 10.27 0.54 -0.22
C GLY A 332 9.75 1.83 -0.87
N ALA A 333 8.71 1.74 -1.71
CA ALA A 333 8.03 2.90 -2.27
C ALA A 333 7.54 3.91 -1.22
N THR A 334 7.23 3.47 0.02
CA THR A 334 6.83 4.39 1.09
C THR A 334 7.99 5.19 1.69
N ARG A 335 9.25 4.89 1.34
CA ARG A 335 10.39 5.76 1.65
C ARG A 335 10.29 7.14 0.99
N LEU A 336 9.42 7.29 0.00
CA LEU A 336 9.17 8.58 -0.64
C LEU A 336 8.04 9.36 0.05
N ARG A 337 7.63 8.98 1.28
CA ARG A 337 6.39 9.46 1.92
C ARG A 337 6.59 10.21 3.25
N PRO A 338 7.50 11.20 3.34
CA PRO A 338 7.67 11.98 4.56
C PRO A 338 6.38 12.71 4.99
N ASP A 339 5.49 12.99 4.04
CA ASP A 339 4.21 13.67 4.22
C ASP A 339 3.19 12.89 5.09
N GLY A 340 3.36 11.57 5.19
CA GLY A 340 2.41 10.69 5.86
C GLY A 340 2.74 10.36 7.32
N HIS A 341 3.79 10.94 7.90
CA HIS A 341 4.24 10.59 9.25
C HIS A 341 3.27 10.97 10.36
N ARG A 342 3.36 10.24 11.47
CA ARG A 342 2.40 10.26 12.57
C ARG A 342 2.33 11.63 13.25
N MET A 343 3.46 12.08 13.78
CA MET A 343 3.58 13.35 14.49
C MET A 343 4.80 14.07 13.93
N PRO A 344 4.61 15.03 13.01
CA PRO A 344 5.73 15.75 12.42
C PRO A 344 6.72 16.24 13.48
N ASP A 345 7.99 15.91 13.27
CA ASP A 345 9.15 16.23 14.13
C ASP A 345 9.13 15.66 15.56
N LYS A 346 8.19 14.76 15.88
CA LYS A 346 8.15 13.98 17.13
C LYS A 346 8.18 12.47 16.90
N ASP A 347 7.47 12.03 15.87
CA ASP A 347 7.41 10.66 15.39
C ASP A 347 7.37 10.68 13.86
N CYS A 348 8.56 10.71 13.28
CA CYS A 348 8.80 10.58 11.86
C CYS A 348 9.26 9.18 11.47
N LEU A 349 8.92 8.16 12.26
CA LEU A 349 9.13 6.76 11.92
C LEU A 349 7.80 6.10 11.58
N HIS A 350 6.83 6.21 12.48
CA HIS A 350 5.49 5.70 12.24
C HIS A 350 4.73 6.62 11.29
N TYR A 351 3.81 6.03 10.54
CA TYR A 351 2.89 6.77 9.69
C TYR A 351 1.58 7.09 10.42
N CYS A 352 0.73 7.88 9.81
CA CYS A 352 -0.67 7.92 10.19
C CYS A 352 -1.46 6.81 9.48
N LEU A 353 -2.51 6.31 10.15
CA LEU A 353 -3.53 5.48 9.53
C LEU A 353 -4.85 6.28 9.42
N PRO A 354 -5.49 6.31 8.22
CA PRO A 354 -5.03 5.80 6.93
C PRO A 354 -3.84 6.63 6.41
N GLY A 355 -3.04 6.02 5.54
CA GLY A 355 -1.84 6.66 5.02
C GLY A 355 -0.94 5.72 4.22
N PRO A 356 0.37 6.03 4.12
CA PRO A 356 1.31 5.24 3.31
C PRO A 356 1.33 3.74 3.61
N VAL A 357 1.11 3.36 4.88
CA VAL A 357 1.08 1.95 5.34
C VAL A 357 -0.02 1.13 4.66
N ASP A 358 -1.09 1.76 4.18
CA ASP A 358 -2.18 1.07 3.47
C ASP A 358 -1.66 0.41 2.19
N TRP A 359 -0.61 0.99 1.60
CA TRP A 359 0.05 0.40 0.44
C TRP A 359 0.86 -0.84 0.78
N TRP A 360 1.30 -1.04 2.02
CA TRP A 360 1.91 -2.29 2.45
C TRP A 360 0.91 -3.43 2.33
N ASN A 361 -0.33 -3.20 2.76
CA ASN A 361 -1.43 -4.17 2.66
C ASN A 361 -1.95 -4.34 1.22
N ARG A 362 -1.98 -3.28 0.41
CA ARG A 362 -2.34 -3.39 -1.01
C ARG A 362 -1.31 -4.23 -1.79
N LEU A 363 -0.02 -4.08 -1.47
CA LEU A 363 1.04 -4.90 -2.03
C LEU A 363 0.99 -6.34 -1.51
N LEU A 364 0.75 -6.54 -0.20
CA LEU A 364 0.54 -7.86 0.41
C LEU A 364 -0.63 -8.61 -0.24
N TYR A 365 -1.75 -7.91 -0.44
CA TYR A 365 -2.91 -8.43 -1.17
C TYR A 365 -2.51 -8.85 -2.60
N HIS A 366 -1.83 -7.96 -3.34
CA HIS A 366 -1.42 -8.26 -4.70
C HIS A 366 -0.55 -9.53 -4.79
N VAL A 367 0.44 -9.70 -3.91
CA VAL A 367 1.31 -10.87 -3.93
C VAL A 367 0.55 -12.15 -3.54
N ILE A 368 -0.33 -12.11 -2.52
CA ILE A 368 -1.11 -13.29 -2.11
C ILE A 368 -2.15 -13.69 -3.16
N MET A 369 -2.75 -12.72 -3.85
CA MET A 369 -3.68 -12.98 -4.95
C MET A 369 -2.98 -13.60 -6.17
N GLY A 370 -1.68 -13.35 -6.34
CA GLY A 370 -0.84 -13.96 -7.37
C GLY A 370 -0.40 -15.40 -7.08
N LEU A 371 -0.64 -15.91 -5.87
CA LEU A 371 -0.40 -17.31 -5.43
C LEU A 371 -1.64 -18.18 -5.62
#